data_AF-A0A0F0H4R1-F1
#
_entry.id   AF-A0A0F0H4R1-F1
#
_cell.length_a   1.000
_cell.length_b   1.000
_cell.length_c   1.000
_cell.angle_alpha   90.00
_cell.angle_beta   90.00
_cell.angle_gamma   90.00
#
_symmetry.space_group_name_H-M   'P 1'
#
loop_
_entity.id
_entity.type
_entity.pdbx_description
1 polymer ?
#
loop_
_entity_poly.entity_id
_entity_poly.type
_entity_poly.pdbx_seq_one_letter_code
_entity_poly.pdbx_strand_id
1 'polypeptide(L)'
;MGEFLRTSPELAAHIQAAAEQIATGARSQGHRVTSGELLPIEVLEDPGPDRVGFTVAVKHPAGMGMEAKHGVLTRAAEAVGLDVHGIDTHHDT
;
A
#
# COMPACT_ATOMS: atom_id res chain seq x y z
N MET A 1 17.77 -18.37 7.67
CA MET A 1 16.30 -18.15 7.61
C MET A 1 15.88 -16.98 6.71
N GLY A 2 16.76 -16.00 6.41
CA GLY A 2 16.41 -14.85 5.54
C GLY A 2 16.38 -15.12 4.04
N GLU A 3 17.05 -16.16 3.54
CA GLU A 3 17.12 -16.45 2.09
C GLU A 3 15.78 -16.93 1.51
N PHE A 4 15.03 -17.76 2.24
CA PHE A 4 13.72 -18.27 1.84
C PHE A 4 12.67 -17.16 1.65
N LEU A 5 12.74 -16.10 2.46
CA LEU A 5 11.83 -14.95 2.37
C LEU A 5 12.08 -14.06 1.14
N ARG A 6 13.23 -14.21 0.48
CA ARG A 6 13.58 -13.49 -0.75
C ARG A 6 13.30 -14.30 -2.01
N THR A 7 13.42 -15.62 -1.94
CA THR A 7 13.52 -16.47 -3.12
C THR A 7 12.28 -17.31 -3.43
N SER A 8 11.26 -17.33 -2.56
CA SER A 8 10.02 -18.07 -2.84
C SER A 8 9.09 -17.30 -3.78
N PRO A 9 8.83 -17.81 -5.02
CA PRO A 9 7.87 -17.20 -5.94
C PRO A 9 6.43 -17.31 -5.43
N GLU A 10 6.12 -18.36 -4.68
CA GLU A 10 4.78 -18.56 -4.10
C GLU A 10 4.49 -17.49 -3.04
N LEU A 11 5.47 -17.16 -2.20
CA LEU A 11 5.35 -16.07 -1.23
C LEU A 11 5.14 -14.73 -1.96
N ALA A 12 5.91 -14.49 -3.03
CA ALA A 12 5.77 -13.28 -3.84
C ALA A 12 4.36 -13.11 -4.43
N ALA A 13 3.81 -14.19 -5.00
CA ALA A 13 2.46 -14.19 -5.54
C ALA A 13 1.40 -13.90 -4.46
N HIS A 14 1.56 -14.44 -3.24
CA HIS A 14 0.64 -14.16 -2.14
C HIS A 14 0.72 -12.71 -1.67
N ILE A 15 1.92 -12.14 -1.54
CA ILE A 15 2.09 -10.73 -1.13
C ILE A 15 1.53 -9.80 -2.23
N GLN A 16 1.78 -10.10 -3.51
CA GLN A 16 1.21 -9.36 -4.62
C GLN A 16 -0.32 -9.38 -4.61
N ALA A 17 -0.91 -10.57 -4.40
CA ALA A 17 -2.36 -10.72 -4.35
C ALA A 17 -2.97 -9.92 -3.19
N ALA A 18 -2.31 -9.89 -2.02
CA ALA A 18 -2.73 -9.05 -0.90
C ALA A 18 -2.65 -7.56 -1.25
N ALA A 19 -1.55 -7.11 -1.86
CA ALA A 19 -1.40 -5.72 -2.31
C ALA A 19 -2.48 -5.31 -3.32
N GLU A 20 -2.84 -6.18 -4.26
CA GLU A 20 -3.93 -5.94 -5.22
C GLU A 20 -5.31 -5.89 -4.57
N GLN A 21 -5.55 -6.69 -3.52
CA GLN A 21 -6.79 -6.61 -2.74
C GLN A 21 -6.92 -5.25 -2.04
N ILE A 22 -5.85 -4.75 -1.42
CA ILE A 22 -5.80 -3.41 -0.81
C ILE A 22 -6.07 -2.35 -1.89
N ALA A 23 -5.37 -2.43 -3.02
CA ALA A 23 -5.54 -1.46 -4.11
C ALA A 23 -6.97 -1.46 -4.66
N THR A 24 -7.58 -2.64 -4.82
CA THR A 24 -8.99 -2.78 -5.22
C THR A 24 -9.93 -2.16 -4.19
N GLY A 25 -9.73 -2.46 -2.91
CA GLY A 25 -10.50 -1.88 -1.80
C GLY A 25 -10.40 -0.36 -1.80
N ALA A 26 -9.20 0.19 -1.92
CA ALA A 26 -8.97 1.62 -1.96
C ALA A 26 -9.59 2.30 -3.18
N ARG A 27 -9.50 1.70 -4.37
CA ARG A 27 -10.15 2.21 -5.60
C ARG A 27 -11.67 2.19 -5.48
N SER A 28 -12.24 1.18 -4.83
CA SER A 28 -13.69 1.06 -4.64
C SER A 28 -14.31 2.15 -3.75
N GLN A 29 -13.49 2.86 -2.95
CA GLN A 29 -13.93 4.01 -2.16
C GLN A 29 -14.36 5.21 -3.02
N GLY A 30 -13.99 5.23 -4.32
CA GLY A 30 -14.51 6.20 -5.28
C GLY A 30 -14.00 7.63 -5.11
N HIS A 31 -12.90 7.82 -4.35
CA HIS A 31 -12.27 9.13 -4.19
C HIS A 31 -11.77 9.68 -5.53
N ARG A 32 -11.91 11.00 -5.69
CA ARG A 32 -11.51 11.73 -6.89
C ARG A 32 -10.53 12.84 -6.56
N VAL A 33 -9.61 13.08 -7.48
CA VAL A 33 -8.71 14.24 -7.43
C VAL A 33 -9.43 15.50 -7.92
N THR A 34 -8.81 16.67 -7.78
CA THR A 34 -9.42 17.96 -8.14
C THR A 34 -9.73 18.09 -9.63
N SER A 35 -9.05 17.34 -10.51
CA SER A 35 -9.38 17.24 -11.93
C SER A 35 -10.66 16.44 -12.21
N GLY A 36 -11.23 15.78 -11.20
CA GLY A 36 -12.42 14.95 -11.31
C GLY A 36 -12.13 13.49 -11.68
N GLU A 37 -10.87 13.14 -11.98
CA GLU A 37 -10.45 11.75 -12.21
C GLU A 37 -10.46 10.94 -10.90
N LEU A 38 -10.58 9.61 -11.01
CA LEU A 38 -10.43 8.73 -9.85
C LEU A 38 -9.01 8.83 -9.29
N LEU A 39 -8.87 8.68 -7.98
CA LEU A 39 -7.56 8.71 -7.31
C LEU A 39 -6.67 7.59 -7.90
N PRO A 40 -5.49 7.91 -8.47
CA PRO A 40 -4.65 6.91 -9.12
C PRO A 40 -3.91 6.10 -8.06
N ILE A 41 -4.35 4.86 -7.87
CA ILE A 41 -3.76 3.89 -6.94
C ILE A 41 -3.07 2.82 -7.77
N GLU A 42 -1.82 2.49 -7.44
CA GLU A 42 -1.00 1.51 -8.15
C GLU A 42 -0.30 0.55 -7.18
N VAL A 43 -0.03 -0.67 -7.66
CA VAL A 43 0.79 -1.66 -6.97
C VAL A 43 2.13 -1.74 -7.70
N LEU A 44 3.22 -1.61 -6.95
CA LEU A 44 4.59 -1.61 -7.46
C LEU A 44 5.40 -2.67 -6.72
N GLU A 45 6.38 -3.27 -7.36
CA GLU A 45 7.36 -4.10 -6.66
C GLU A 45 8.19 -3.23 -5.69
N ASP A 46 8.40 -3.71 -4.46
CA ASP A 46 9.34 -3.08 -3.51
C ASP A 46 10.77 -3.46 -3.94
N PRO A 47 11.64 -2.49 -4.27
CA PRO A 47 13.02 -2.77 -4.69
C PRO A 47 13.94 -3.22 -3.55
N GLY A 48 13.44 -3.27 -2.30
CA GLY A 48 14.21 -3.68 -1.14
C GLY A 48 14.85 -5.06 -1.32
N PRO A 49 16.18 -5.22 -1.16
CA PRO A 49 16.85 -6.48 -1.43
C PRO A 49 16.56 -7.55 -0.38
N ASP A 50 16.00 -7.17 0.77
CA ASP A 50 16.01 -7.98 1.98
C ASP A 50 14.82 -8.91 2.17
N ARG A 51 13.76 -8.70 1.40
CA ARG A 51 12.48 -9.39 1.49
C ARG A 51 11.75 -9.27 0.16
N VAL A 52 10.77 -10.13 -0.08
CA VAL A 52 9.74 -9.82 -1.08
C VAL A 52 8.79 -8.78 -0.51
N GLY A 53 8.47 -7.75 -1.30
CA GLY A 53 7.52 -6.71 -0.91
C GLY A 53 6.85 -6.10 -2.13
N PHE A 54 5.67 -5.52 -1.89
CA PHE A 54 4.95 -4.71 -2.87
C PHE A 54 4.49 -3.43 -2.20
N THR A 55 4.55 -2.32 -2.92
CA THR A 55 4.10 -1.01 -2.49
C THR A 55 2.74 -0.70 -3.11
N VAL A 56 1.74 -0.40 -2.29
CA VAL A 56 0.48 0.20 -2.75
C VAL A 56 0.58 1.71 -2.59
N ALA A 57 0.56 2.44 -3.70
CA ALA A 57 0.81 3.89 -3.71
C ALA A 57 -0.32 4.67 -4.37
N VAL A 58 -0.64 5.83 -3.79
CA VAL A 58 -1.39 6.87 -4.50
C VAL A 58 -0.41 7.68 -5.33
N LYS A 59 -0.39 7.50 -6.66
CA LYS A 59 0.49 8.22 -7.59
C LYS A 59 -0.05 9.61 -7.93
N HIS A 60 -0.29 10.41 -6.90
CA HIS A 60 -0.78 11.78 -7.05
C HIS A 60 -0.26 12.67 -5.90
N PRO A 61 0.08 13.94 -6.14
CA PRO A 61 0.54 14.85 -5.08
C PRO A 61 -0.44 14.99 -3.90
N ALA A 62 -1.74 14.87 -4.18
CA ALA A 62 -2.77 14.89 -3.14
C ALA A 62 -2.82 13.61 -2.28
N GLY A 63 -2.04 12.57 -2.60
CA GLY A 63 -2.10 11.27 -1.93
C GLY A 63 -1.90 11.33 -0.43
N MET A 64 -0.90 12.11 0.05
CA MET A 64 -0.70 12.32 1.49
C MET A 64 -1.91 12.97 2.16
N GLY A 65 -2.52 13.97 1.51
CA GLY A 65 -3.72 14.63 2.04
C GLY A 65 -4.94 13.71 2.04
N MET A 66 -5.09 12.87 1.00
CA MET A 66 -6.14 11.85 0.94
C MET A 66 -5.97 10.82 2.05
N GLU A 67 -4.74 10.37 2.31
CA GLU A 67 -4.46 9.45 3.40
C GLU A 67 -4.76 10.09 4.76
N ALA A 68 -4.24 11.29 5.03
CA ALA A 68 -4.47 11.98 6.30
C ALA A 68 -5.96 12.27 6.59
N LYS A 69 -6.73 12.61 5.55
CA LYS A 69 -8.14 13.00 5.70
C LYS A 69 -9.10 11.82 5.71
N HIS A 70 -8.84 10.81 4.87
CA HIS A 70 -9.79 9.73 4.60
C HIS A 70 -9.27 8.35 5.03
N GLY A 71 -7.97 8.20 5.29
CA GLY A 71 -7.34 6.91 5.58
C GLY A 71 -7.47 5.94 4.42
N VAL A 72 -7.30 6.42 3.18
CA VAL A 72 -7.64 5.67 1.96
C VAL A 72 -6.97 4.30 1.92
N LEU A 73 -5.66 4.27 2.14
CA LEU A 73 -4.87 3.04 2.13
C LEU A 73 -4.95 2.32 3.48
N THR A 74 -4.87 3.05 4.59
CA THR A 74 -4.96 2.45 5.95
C THR A 74 -6.24 1.64 6.12
N ARG A 75 -7.40 2.22 5.81
CA ARG A 75 -8.70 1.52 5.93
C ARG A 75 -8.84 0.37 4.94
N ALA A 76 -8.26 0.50 3.74
CA ALA A 76 -8.28 -0.58 2.77
C ALA A 76 -7.43 -1.78 3.22
N ALA A 77 -6.30 -1.52 3.89
CA ALA A 77 -5.48 -2.55 4.50
C ALA A 77 -6.16 -3.21 5.71
N GLU A 78 -6.76 -2.41 6.61
CA GLU A 78 -7.52 -2.91 7.75
C GLU A 78 -8.69 -3.81 7.31
N ALA A 79 -9.38 -3.46 6.21
CA ALA A 79 -10.49 -4.24 5.68
C ALA A 79 -10.09 -5.65 5.20
N VAL A 80 -8.81 -5.87 4.88
CA VAL A 80 -8.25 -7.18 4.54
C VAL A 80 -7.50 -7.83 5.71
N GLY A 81 -7.62 -7.27 6.91
CA GLY A 81 -7.04 -7.80 8.14
C GLY A 81 -5.55 -7.49 8.34
N LEU A 82 -5.03 -6.48 7.62
CA LEU A 82 -3.66 -6.02 7.77
C LEU A 82 -3.60 -4.79 8.68
N ASP A 83 -2.61 -4.78 9.57
CA ASP A 83 -2.29 -3.61 10.39
C ASP A 83 -1.27 -2.73 9.65
N VAL A 84 -1.48 -1.42 9.68
CA VAL A 84 -0.60 -0.43 9.05
C VAL A 84 0.11 0.34 10.15
N HIS A 85 1.37 0.01 10.36
CA HIS A 85 2.25 0.85 11.14
C HIS A 85 2.60 2.07 10.26
N GLY A 86 2.09 3.24 10.65
CA GLY A 86 2.35 4.50 9.95
C GLY A 86 3.84 4.85 9.92
N ILE A 87 4.17 6.05 9.42
CA ILE A 87 5.52 6.59 9.59
C ILE A 87 5.72 6.84 11.09
N ASP A 88 6.50 6.00 11.76
CA ASP A 88 6.96 6.24 13.13
C ASP A 88 7.61 7.64 13.17
N THR A 89 6.92 8.63 13.74
CA THR A 89 7.50 9.94 14.05
C THR A 89 8.26 9.88 15.37
N HIS A 90 9.05 8.82 15.60
CA HIS A 90 10.05 8.82 16.65
C HIS A 90 11.11 9.85 16.26
N HIS A 91 10.84 11.09 16.64
CA HIS A 91 11.81 12.15 16.77
C HIS A 91 12.66 11.74 17.97
N ASP A 92 13.78 11.06 17.71
CA ASP A 92 14.85 10.97 18.70
C ASP A 92 15.10 12.39 19.22
N THR A 93 14.87 12.56 20.52
CA THR A 93 15.12 13.77 21.29
C THR A 93 16.27 13.50 22.23
#